data_AF-A0A9E8SGN8-F1
#
_entry.id   AF-A0A9E8SGN8-F1
#
_cell.length_a   1.000
_cell.length_b   1.000
_cell.length_c   1.000
_cell.angle_alpha   90.00
_cell.angle_beta   90.00
_cell.angle_gamma   90.00
#
_symmetry.space_group_name_H-M   'P 1'
#
loop_
_entity.id
_entity.type
_entity.pdbx_description
1 polymer ?
#
loop_
_entity_poly.entity_id
_entity_poly.type
_entity_poly.pdbx_seq_one_letter_code
_entity_poly.pdbx_strand_id
1 'polypeptide(L)'
;MKKVFIVNRGGHDNEDAERFGELVYLSEGVISRYGTTQIYRLFAEKLKDSSPDDYILPTGLSTMGHIACSMFVFLHGKLNLLLYKRNSDGGKYVERTLKMDELLKCERR
;
A
#
# COMPACT_ATOMS: atom_id res chain seq x y z
N MET A 1 3.06 14.69 8.25
CA MET A 1 3.64 14.37 6.93
C MET A 1 2.93 13.13 6.40
N LYS A 2 2.66 13.03 5.10
CA LYS A 2 2.09 11.80 4.53
C LYS A 2 3.14 10.68 4.55
N LYS A 3 2.69 9.43 4.66
CA LYS A 3 3.54 8.24 4.59
C LYS A 3 3.25 7.44 3.32
N VAL A 4 4.26 6.75 2.83
CA VAL A 4 4.19 5.77 1.76
C VAL A 4 4.57 4.42 2.35
N PHE A 5 3.56 3.59 2.58
CA PHE A 5 3.74 2.24 3.09
C PHE A 5 4.13 1.29 1.96
N ILE A 6 5.39 0.90 1.93
CA ILE A 6 5.95 -0.02 0.95
C ILE A 6 5.76 -1.45 1.45
N VAL A 7 5.02 -2.26 0.70
CA VAL A 7 4.60 -3.59 1.17
C VAL A 7 5.79 -4.50 1.48
N ASN A 8 6.83 -4.50 0.64
CA ASN A 8 8.06 -5.23 0.92
C ASN A 8 9.31 -4.53 0.37
N ARG A 9 10.40 -4.57 1.14
CA ARG A 9 11.74 -4.16 0.70
C ARG A 9 12.42 -5.29 -0.06
N GLY A 10 12.20 -5.34 -1.38
CA GLY A 10 12.66 -6.42 -2.27
C GLY A 10 13.81 -6.09 -3.23
N GLY A 11 14.47 -4.92 -3.07
CA GLY A 11 15.55 -4.47 -3.96
C GLY A 11 15.11 -3.55 -5.10
N HIS A 12 13.86 -3.09 -5.11
CA HIS A 12 13.41 -2.04 -6.01
C HIS A 12 13.87 -0.66 -5.53
N ASP A 13 14.24 0.19 -6.47
CA ASP A 13 14.42 1.62 -6.22
C ASP A 13 13.04 2.29 -6.03
N ASN A 14 12.88 2.96 -4.89
CA ASN A 14 11.66 3.67 -4.51
C ASN A 14 11.89 5.17 -4.32
N GLU A 15 13.01 5.73 -4.81
CA GLU A 15 13.36 7.15 -4.62
C GLU A 15 12.27 8.09 -5.16
N ASP A 16 11.69 7.81 -6.34
CA ASP A 16 10.58 8.61 -6.88
C ASP A 16 9.35 8.63 -5.96
N ALA A 17 9.20 7.67 -5.04
CA ALA A 17 8.09 7.65 -4.09
C ALA A 17 8.25 8.67 -2.94
N GLU A 18 9.47 9.15 -2.66
CA GLU A 18 9.74 10.11 -1.58
C GLU A 18 8.99 11.44 -1.77
N ARG A 19 8.70 11.81 -3.02
CA ARG A 19 7.90 13.02 -3.33
C ARG A 19 6.44 12.92 -2.89
N PHE A 20 5.95 11.74 -2.52
CA PHE A 20 4.59 11.54 -2.00
C PHE A 20 4.53 11.49 -0.46
N GLY A 21 5.66 11.25 0.22
CA GLY A 21 5.71 11.16 1.68
C GLY A 21 6.89 10.35 2.21
N GLU A 22 6.91 10.16 3.53
CA GLU A 22 7.90 9.35 4.24
C GLU A 22 7.80 7.88 3.84
N LEU A 23 8.90 7.25 3.44
CA LEU A 23 8.90 5.83 3.09
C LEU A 23 8.88 4.97 4.36
N VAL A 24 7.85 4.12 4.49
CA VAL A 24 7.70 3.18 5.60
C VAL A 24 7.58 1.77 5.05
N TYR A 25 8.59 0.93 5.28
CA TYR A 25 8.55 -0.47 4.85
C TYR A 25 7.68 -1.29 5.80
N LEU A 26 6.67 -1.99 5.27
CA LEU A 26 5.85 -2.91 6.05
C LEU A 26 6.61 -4.21 6.36
N SER A 27 7.41 -4.71 5.42
CA SER A 27 8.32 -5.84 5.65
C SER A 27 9.64 -5.69 4.92
N GLU A 28 10.58 -6.56 5.28
CA GLU A 28 11.87 -6.71 4.64
C GLU A 28 12.23 -8.20 4.49
N GLY A 29 12.90 -8.55 3.39
CA GLY A 29 13.39 -9.89 3.13
C GLY A 29 12.35 -10.85 2.55
N VAL A 30 12.61 -12.15 2.74
CA VAL A 30 11.80 -13.23 2.19
C VAL A 30 10.69 -13.59 3.18
N ILE A 31 9.45 -13.48 2.72
CA ILE A 31 8.27 -13.91 3.47
C ILE A 31 7.58 -15.03 2.70
N SER A 32 7.16 -16.07 3.42
CA SER A 32 6.37 -17.16 2.84
C SER A 32 5.02 -16.62 2.33
N ARG A 33 4.66 -16.95 1.09
CA ARG A 33 3.36 -16.58 0.49
C ARG A 33 2.15 -17.15 1.25
N TYR A 34 2.37 -18.17 2.06
CA TYR A 34 1.35 -18.83 2.90
C TYR A 34 1.36 -18.34 4.35
N GLY A 35 2.35 -17.51 4.74
CA GLY A 35 2.47 -16.94 6.08
C GLY A 35 1.50 -15.78 6.35
N THR A 36 0.24 -15.89 5.95
CA THR A 36 -0.74 -14.80 6.00
C THR A 36 -0.94 -14.23 7.41
N THR A 37 -0.94 -15.07 8.44
CA THR A 37 -1.02 -14.62 9.85
C THR A 37 0.18 -13.78 10.26
N GLN A 38 1.39 -14.16 9.84
CA GLN A 38 2.61 -13.40 10.12
C GLN A 38 2.60 -12.06 9.39
N ILE A 39 2.20 -12.07 8.10
CA ILE A 39 2.04 -10.86 7.28
C ILE A 39 1.07 -9.89 7.95
N TYR A 40 -0.11 -10.37 8.34
CA TYR A 40 -1.12 -9.56 9.02
C TYR A 40 -0.59 -8.89 10.27
N ARG A 41 0.05 -9.64 11.18
CA ARG A 41 0.58 -9.09 12.44
C ARG A 41 1.63 -8.02 12.19
N LEU A 42 2.54 -8.27 11.27
CA LEU A 42 3.59 -7.32 10.91
C LEU A 42 3.03 -6.02 10.32
N PHE A 43 2.00 -6.14 9.48
CA PHE A 43 1.38 -4.98 8.84
C PHE A 43 0.50 -4.21 9.82
N ALA A 44 -0.23 -4.90 10.70
CA ALA A 44 -1.13 -4.31 11.69
C ALA A 44 -0.38 -3.34 12.62
N GLU A 45 0.79 -3.75 13.11
CA GLU A 45 1.60 -2.90 13.99
C GLU A 45 2.03 -1.58 13.35
N LYS A 46 2.20 -1.55 12.02
CA LYS A 46 2.64 -0.35 11.28
C LYS A 46 1.48 0.47 10.72
N LEU A 47 0.42 -0.20 10.28
CA LEU A 47 -0.75 0.44 9.66
C LEU A 47 -1.74 0.99 10.69
N LYS A 48 -1.71 0.54 11.96
CA LYS A 48 -2.61 1.07 13.01
C LYS A 48 -2.50 2.59 13.20
N ASP A 49 -1.33 3.16 12.93
CA ASP A 49 -1.05 4.61 13.03
C ASP A 49 -1.05 5.31 11.66
N SER A 50 -1.66 4.68 10.65
CA SER A 50 -1.81 5.28 9.32
C SER A 50 -2.91 6.33 9.29
N SER A 51 -2.77 7.28 8.37
CA SER A 51 -3.74 8.31 8.07
C SER A 51 -4.49 7.97 6.77
N PRO A 52 -5.75 8.42 6.60
CA PRO A 52 -6.46 8.29 5.34
C PRO A 52 -5.68 8.85 4.15
N ASP A 53 -4.82 9.84 4.32
CA ASP A 53 -4.08 10.46 3.20
C ASP A 53 -2.73 9.81 2.88
N ASP A 54 -2.38 8.74 3.59
CA ASP A 54 -1.20 7.94 3.31
C ASP A 54 -1.40 7.05 2.07
N TYR A 55 -0.30 6.53 1.53
CA TYR A 55 -0.32 5.68 0.34
C TYR A 55 0.16 4.25 0.66
N ILE A 56 -0.40 3.28 -0.07
CA ILE A 56 0.14 1.93 -0.18
C ILE A 56 0.90 1.83 -1.51
N LEU A 57 2.16 1.38 -1.44
CA LEU A 57 2.97 1.04 -2.60
C LEU A 57 3.09 -0.49 -2.66
N PRO A 58 2.29 -1.17 -3.51
CA PRO A 58 2.27 -2.61 -3.60
C PRO A 58 3.53 -3.14 -4.29
N THR A 59 4.42 -3.75 -3.51
CA THR A 59 5.61 -4.46 -3.98
C THR A 59 5.66 -5.88 -3.42
N GLY A 60 6.38 -6.78 -4.11
CA GLY A 60 6.55 -8.16 -3.69
C GLY A 60 5.34 -9.04 -4.02
N LEU A 61 4.96 -9.92 -3.08
CA LEU A 61 3.92 -10.93 -3.30
C LEU A 61 2.52 -10.30 -3.34
N SER A 62 1.69 -10.72 -4.29
CA SER A 62 0.31 -10.24 -4.42
C SER A 62 -0.50 -10.47 -3.14
N THR A 63 -0.33 -11.61 -2.46
CA THR A 63 -0.97 -11.89 -1.16
C THR A 63 -0.67 -10.81 -0.12
N MET A 64 0.56 -10.30 -0.07
CA MET A 64 0.93 -9.22 0.85
C MET A 64 0.26 -7.92 0.44
N GLY A 65 0.28 -7.60 -0.85
CA GLY A 65 -0.42 -6.43 -1.39
C GLY A 65 -1.91 -6.44 -1.06
N HIS A 66 -2.59 -7.58 -1.24
CA HIS A 66 -4.00 -7.75 -0.91
C HIS A 66 -4.26 -7.52 0.58
N ILE A 67 -3.44 -8.11 1.47
CA ILE A 67 -3.60 -7.91 2.93
C ILE A 67 -3.42 -6.45 3.30
N ALA A 68 -2.33 -5.79 2.84
CA ALA A 68 -2.08 -4.39 3.12
C ALA A 68 -3.21 -3.47 2.62
N CYS A 69 -3.66 -3.66 1.37
CA CYS A 69 -4.75 -2.87 0.80
C CYS A 69 -6.07 -3.07 1.55
N SER A 70 -6.42 -4.32 1.87
CA SER A 70 -7.65 -4.63 2.62
C SER A 70 -7.65 -4.00 4.01
N MET A 71 -6.52 -4.03 4.71
CA MET A 71 -6.36 -3.39 6.02
C MET A 71 -6.49 -1.87 5.90
N PHE A 72 -5.83 -1.26 4.92
CA PHE A 72 -5.89 0.19 4.71
C PHE A 72 -7.32 0.66 4.38
N VAL A 73 -8.03 -0.07 3.53
CA VAL A 73 -9.44 0.19 3.23
C VAL A 73 -10.32 0.03 4.46
N PHE A 74 -10.11 -1.02 5.26
CA PHE A 74 -10.86 -1.24 6.49
C PHE A 74 -10.70 -0.07 7.48
N LEU A 75 -9.49 0.49 7.58
CA LEU A 75 -9.20 1.60 8.48
C LEU A 75 -9.78 2.93 7.98
N HIS A 76 -9.74 3.18 6.67
CA HIS A 76 -9.93 4.54 6.11
C HIS A 76 -11.12 4.69 5.18
N GLY A 77 -11.78 3.60 4.79
CA GLY A 77 -12.86 3.61 3.79
C GLY A 77 -12.39 3.98 2.37
N LYS A 78 -11.10 4.16 2.16
CA LYS A 78 -10.49 4.50 0.86
C LYS A 78 -9.13 3.84 0.73
N LEU A 79 -8.61 3.82 -0.50
CA LEU A 79 -7.30 3.28 -0.82
C LEU A 79 -6.56 4.27 -1.72
N ASN A 80 -5.41 4.76 -1.28
CA ASN A 80 -4.49 5.51 -2.14
C ASN A 80 -3.32 4.59 -2.52
N LEU A 81 -3.16 4.32 -3.81
CA LEU A 81 -2.11 3.48 -4.36
C LEU A 81 -1.04 4.34 -5.02
N LEU A 82 0.23 3.98 -4.85
CA LEU A 82 1.31 4.40 -5.73
C LEU A 82 1.69 3.26 -6.66
N LEU A 83 1.46 3.47 -7.96
CA LEU A 83 1.72 2.46 -8.98
C LEU A 83 2.88 2.91 -9.86
N TYR A 84 3.89 2.06 -10.02
CA TYR A 84 4.99 2.35 -10.91
C TYR A 84 4.54 2.27 -12.37
N LYS A 85 4.71 3.35 -13.13
CA LYS A 85 4.43 3.42 -14.57
C LYS A 85 5.73 3.60 -15.34
N ARG A 86 6.14 2.57 -16.07
CA ARG A 86 7.27 2.62 -17.02
C ARG A 86 6.86 3.38 -18.28
N ASN A 87 7.74 4.26 -18.75
CA ASN A 87 7.66 5.00 -20.01
C ASN A 87 8.95 4.74 -20.83
N SER A 88 9.06 5.35 -22.01
CA SER A 88 10.24 5.28 -22.89
C SER A 88 11.52 5.77 -22.21
N ASP A 89 11.44 6.83 -21.42
CA ASP A 89 12.58 7.55 -20.85
C ASP A 89 12.83 7.21 -19.36
N GLY A 90 12.29 6.08 -18.89
CA GLY A 90 12.30 5.68 -17.48
C GLY A 90 10.89 5.52 -16.93
N GLY A 91 10.75 5.31 -15.62
CA GLY A 91 9.44 5.13 -14.99
C GLY A 91 9.28 5.93 -13.70
N LYS A 92 8.03 6.22 -13.37
CA LYS A 92 7.65 7.05 -12.22
C LYS A 92 6.40 6.49 -11.56
N TYR A 93 6.25 6.71 -10.26
CA TYR A 93 5.05 6.41 -9.52
C TYR A 93 3.93 7.37 -9.89
N VAL A 94 2.73 6.82 -10.07
CA VAL A 94 1.50 7.57 -10.27
C VAL A 94 0.52 7.22 -9.17
N GLU A 95 -0.11 8.24 -8.58
CA GLU A 95 -1.11 8.02 -7.55
C GLU A 95 -2.47 7.64 -8.14
N ARG A 96 -3.19 6.75 -7.45
CA ARG A 96 -4.58 6.41 -7.74
C ARG A 96 -5.34 6.30 -6.43
N THR A 97 -6.48 6.97 -6.34
CA THR A 97 -7.35 6.89 -5.17
C THR A 97 -8.65 6.18 -5.54
N LEU A 98 -9.01 5.19 -4.74
CA LEU A 98 -10.30 4.52 -4.80
C LEU A 98 -11.08 4.87 -3.53
N LYS A 99 -12.29 5.41 -3.70
CA LYS A 99 -13.23 5.61 -2.60
C LYS A 99 -14.07 4.36 -2.45
N MET A 100 -13.78 3.56 -1.41
CA MET A 100 -14.40 2.26 -1.23
C MET A 100 -15.70 2.36 -0.43
N ASP A 101 -15.81 3.37 0.43
CA ASP A 101 -17.01 3.68 1.20
C ASP A 101 -18.20 4.09 0.31
N GLU A 102 -17.95 4.64 -0.89
CA GLU A 102 -18.98 4.95 -1.88
C GLU A 102 -19.65 3.68 -2.44
N LEU A 103 -18.95 2.53 -2.47
CA LEU A 103 -19.52 1.26 -2.94
C LEU A 103 -20.77 0.87 -2.14
N LEU A 104 -20.72 1.03 -0.82
CA LEU A 104 -21.81 0.66 0.10
C LEU A 104 -22.95 1.70 0.12
N LYS A 105 -22.76 2.87 -0.50
CA LYS A 105 -23.79 3.92 -0.60
C LYS A 105 -24.73 3.70 -1.79
N CYS A 106 -24.28 3.01 -2.84
CA CYS A 106 -25.08 2.77 -4.05
C CYS A 106 -26.16 1.68 -3.90
N GLU A 107 -26.09 0.80 -2.91
CA GLU A 107 -27.03 -0.32 -2.75
C GLU A 107 -28.29 0.00 -1.91
N ARG A 108 -28.50 1.28 -1.53
CA ARG A 108 -29.77 1.73 -0.94
C ARG A 108 -30.60 2.48 -1.99
N ARG A 109 -31.12 1.75 -2.97
CA ARG A 109 -32.21 2.20 -3.85
C ARG A 109 -33.29 1.14 -3.91
#